data_AF-A0A2C6DJZ5-F1
#
_entry.id   AF-A0A2C6DJZ5-F1
#
_cell.length_a   1.000
_cell.length_b   1.000
_cell.length_c   1.000
_cell.angle_alpha   90.00
_cell.angle_beta   90.00
_cell.angle_gamma   90.00
#
_symmetry.space_group_name_H-M   'P 1'
#
loop_
_entity.id
_entity.type
_entity.pdbx_description
1 polymer ?
#
loop_
_entity_poly.entity_id
_entity_poly.type
_entity_poly.pdbx_seq_one_letter_code
_entity_poly.pdbx_strand_id
1 'polypeptide(L)'
;MTNNNEVAQRQKMTKGGVITQEILDALAEQCAMKYAEVKDQVSISDNISDETLRKIGPTTNDIAALCVINVYQARYYLLKLMEEGLVLKTGVKKGYPLHWWLIGAEKTQ
;
A
#
# COMPACT_ATOMS: atom_id res chain seq x y z
N MET A 1 19.40 21.83 1.12
CA MET A 1 18.43 22.80 1.66
C MET A 1 17.15 22.03 1.92
N THR A 2 16.84 21.74 3.17
CA THR A 2 15.64 20.97 3.54
C THR A 2 14.42 21.83 3.24
N ASN A 3 13.47 21.34 2.44
CA ASN A 3 12.28 22.09 2.06
C ASN A 3 11.45 22.39 3.32
N ASN A 4 11.53 23.62 3.84
CA ASN A 4 10.79 24.06 5.04
C ASN A 4 9.27 23.85 4.91
N ASN A 5 8.73 23.73 3.69
CA ASN A 5 7.32 23.43 3.42
C ASN A 5 6.92 22.00 3.79
N GLU A 6 7.76 20.98 3.57
CA GLU A 6 7.43 19.59 3.89
C GLU A 6 7.42 19.37 5.40
N VAL A 7 8.38 19.98 6.11
CA VAL A 7 8.45 19.94 7.57
C VAL A 7 7.24 20.65 8.19
N ALA A 8 6.85 21.80 7.64
CA ALA A 8 5.68 22.55 8.10
C ALA A 8 4.34 21.85 7.79
N GLN A 9 4.24 21.11 6.67
CA GLN A 9 3.06 20.30 6.36
C GLN A 9 2.94 19.09 7.27
N ARG A 10 4.04 18.35 7.52
CA ARG A 10 4.04 17.23 8.49
C ARG A 10 3.64 17.68 9.89
N GLN A 11 4.02 18.89 10.30
CA GLN A 11 3.64 19.47 11.60
C GLN A 11 2.15 19.84 11.73
N LYS A 12 1.41 19.98 10.63
CA LYS A 12 -0.04 20.30 10.62
C LYS A 12 -0.95 19.08 10.48
N MET A 13 -0.40 17.89 10.29
CA MET A 13 -1.19 16.67 10.10
C MET A 13 -1.72 16.13 11.44
N THR A 14 -2.96 15.66 11.43
CA THR A 14 -3.50 14.88 12.55
C THR A 14 -2.75 13.56 12.66
N LYS A 15 -2.74 12.93 13.85
CA LYS A 15 -2.13 11.60 14.03
C LYS A 15 -2.62 10.58 12.99
N GLY A 16 -3.91 10.63 12.64
CA GLY A 16 -4.47 9.77 11.61
C GLY A 16 -3.97 10.08 10.20
N GLY A 17 -3.79 11.36 9.86
CA GLY A 17 -3.22 11.76 8.58
C GLY A 17 -1.76 11.31 8.42
N VAL A 18 -0.96 11.37 9.49
CA VAL A 18 0.43 10.88 9.47
C VAL A 18 0.46 9.37 9.18
N ILE A 19 -0.36 8.57 9.88
CA ILE A 19 -0.42 7.12 9.67
C ILE A 19 -0.87 6.78 8.25
N THR A 20 -1.87 7.51 7.71
CA THR A 20 -2.31 7.31 6.32
C THR A 20 -1.17 7.54 5.34
N GLN A 21 -0.37 8.61 5.53
CA GLN A 21 0.77 8.89 4.66
C GLN A 21 1.86 7.82 4.78
N GLU A 22 2.20 7.39 6.00
CA GLU A 22 3.17 6.32 6.23
C GLU A 22 2.75 5.02 5.53
N ILE A 23 1.46 4.67 5.57
CA ILE A 23 0.93 3.50 4.86
C ILE A 23 1.04 3.66 3.34
N LEU A 24 0.73 4.85 2.80
CA LEU A 24 0.84 5.11 1.36
C LEU A 24 2.30 5.04 0.89
N ASP A 25 3.24 5.61 1.66
CA ASP A 25 4.66 5.56 1.37
C ASP A 25 5.18 4.11 1.41
N ALA A 26 4.80 3.34 2.43
CA ALA A 26 5.15 1.92 2.54
C ALA A 26 4.56 1.08 1.41
N LEU A 27 3.30 1.35 1.01
CA LEU A 27 2.68 0.70 -0.13
C LEU A 27 3.39 1.03 -1.44
N ALA A 28 3.74 2.30 -1.67
CA ALA A 28 4.42 2.73 -2.88
C ALA A 28 5.76 2.00 -3.05
N GLU A 29 6.58 1.99 -2.00
CA GLU A 29 7.86 1.29 -1.99
C GLU A 29 7.68 -0.22 -2.23
N GLN A 30 6.83 -0.87 -1.44
CA GLN A 30 6.68 -2.33 -1.50
C GLN A 30 6.02 -2.81 -2.79
N CYS A 31 5.02 -2.10 -3.30
CA CYS A 31 4.38 -2.43 -4.57
C CYS A 31 5.38 -2.32 -5.72
N ALA A 32 6.17 -1.23 -5.75
CA ALA A 32 7.19 -1.03 -6.78
C ALA A 32 8.28 -2.11 -6.74
N MET A 33 8.79 -2.43 -5.55
CA MET A 33 9.80 -3.48 -5.35
C MET A 33 9.29 -4.86 -5.81
N LYS A 34 8.14 -5.30 -5.28
CA LYS A 34 7.57 -6.61 -5.61
C LYS A 34 7.19 -6.72 -7.07
N TYR A 35 6.62 -5.67 -7.67
CA TYR A 35 6.31 -5.66 -9.09
C TYR A 35 7.58 -5.77 -9.94
N ALA A 36 8.65 -5.04 -9.61
CA ALA A 36 9.92 -5.10 -10.34
C ALA A 36 10.48 -6.53 -10.46
N GLU A 37 10.33 -7.34 -9.40
CA GLU A 37 10.81 -8.72 -9.35
C GLU A 37 10.06 -9.67 -10.31
N VAL A 38 8.81 -9.36 -10.64
CA VAL A 38 7.94 -10.24 -11.43
C VAL A 38 7.34 -9.57 -12.67
N LYS A 39 7.79 -8.37 -13.04
CA LYS A 39 7.19 -7.55 -14.11
C LYS A 39 7.10 -8.27 -15.46
N ASP A 40 8.03 -9.17 -15.75
CA ASP A 40 8.06 -9.94 -17.01
C ASP A 40 7.12 -11.16 -16.97
N GLN A 41 6.54 -11.47 -15.79
CA GLN A 41 5.68 -12.63 -15.53
C GLN A 41 4.21 -12.24 -15.31
N VAL A 42 3.92 -10.95 -15.14
CA VAL A 42 2.57 -10.45 -14.84
C VAL A 42 2.24 -9.22 -15.68
N SER A 43 0.98 -9.12 -16.10
CA SER A 43 0.44 -7.93 -16.75
C SER A 43 -0.50 -7.21 -15.79
N ILE A 44 -0.35 -5.88 -15.71
CA ILE A 44 -1.22 -5.00 -14.93
C ILE A 44 -2.24 -4.39 -15.88
N SER A 45 -3.52 -4.58 -15.57
CA SER A 45 -4.66 -4.02 -16.28
C SER A 45 -5.68 -3.50 -15.28
N ASP A 46 -6.72 -2.83 -15.76
CA ASP A 46 -7.78 -2.29 -14.89
C ASP A 46 -8.48 -3.36 -14.03
N ASN A 47 -8.38 -4.64 -14.42
CA ASN A 47 -8.93 -5.79 -13.70
C ASN A 47 -7.82 -6.77 -13.28
N ILE A 48 -6.98 -6.35 -12.33
CA ILE A 48 -5.91 -7.20 -11.78
C ILE A 48 -6.50 -8.42 -11.08
N SER A 49 -6.04 -9.61 -11.46
CA SER A 49 -6.49 -10.85 -10.84
C SER A 49 -5.98 -11.01 -9.40
N ASP A 50 -6.71 -11.79 -8.61
CA ASP A 50 -6.35 -12.16 -7.25
C ASP A 50 -5.02 -12.92 -7.18
N GLU A 51 -4.68 -13.71 -8.21
CA GLU A 51 -3.39 -14.39 -8.31
C GLU A 51 -2.25 -13.40 -8.55
N THR A 52 -2.45 -12.44 -9.46
CA THR A 52 -1.50 -11.38 -9.75
C THR A 52 -1.26 -10.50 -8.52
N LEU A 53 -2.33 -10.06 -7.84
CA LEU A 53 -2.24 -9.25 -6.62
C LEU A 53 -1.40 -9.93 -5.52
N ARG A 54 -1.47 -11.26 -5.39
CA ARG A 54 -0.66 -12.01 -4.42
C ARG A 54 0.82 -12.02 -4.77
N LYS A 55 1.19 -11.86 -6.04
CA LYS A 55 2.59 -11.79 -6.47
C LYS A 55 3.17 -10.39 -6.29
N ILE A 56 2.38 -9.35 -6.54
CA ILE A 56 2.88 -7.96 -6.60
C ILE A 56 2.59 -7.11 -5.35
N GLY A 57 1.59 -7.48 -4.54
CA GLY A 57 1.18 -6.69 -3.38
C GLY A 57 1.86 -7.12 -2.08
N PRO A 58 2.21 -6.21 -1.16
CA PRO A 58 2.49 -6.58 0.23
C PRO A 58 1.23 -7.04 0.98
N THR A 59 1.41 -7.83 2.03
CA THR A 59 0.34 -8.22 2.94
C THR A 59 0.04 -7.13 3.97
N THR A 60 -1.11 -7.21 4.64
CA THR A 60 -1.40 -6.33 5.80
C THR A 60 -0.33 -6.42 6.88
N ASN A 61 0.25 -7.60 7.11
CA ASN A 61 1.30 -7.78 8.11
C ASN A 61 2.59 -7.05 7.70
N ASP A 62 2.95 -7.11 6.42
CA ASP A 62 4.15 -6.43 5.90
C ASP A 62 4.02 -4.92 6.11
N ILE A 63 2.87 -4.33 5.75
CA ILE A 63 2.59 -2.90 5.94
C ILE A 63 2.59 -2.52 7.43
N ALA A 64 1.95 -3.32 8.28
CA ALA A 64 1.92 -3.07 9.72
C ALA A 64 3.34 -3.05 10.33
N ALA A 65 4.20 -3.98 9.90
CA ALA A 65 5.59 -4.04 10.35
C ALA A 65 6.40 -2.82 9.89
N LEU A 66 6.27 -2.41 8.62
CA LEU A 66 6.98 -1.25 8.06
C LEU A 66 6.57 0.07 8.71
N CYS A 67 5.27 0.24 9.01
CA CYS A 67 4.75 1.44 9.64
C CYS A 67 4.84 1.40 11.18
N VAL A 68 5.33 0.28 11.76
CA VAL A 68 5.43 0.08 13.22
C VAL A 68 4.07 0.31 13.92
N ILE A 69 3.01 -0.25 13.36
CA ILE A 69 1.64 -0.19 13.90
C ILE A 69 1.05 -1.60 14.08
N ASN A 70 -0.03 -1.70 14.84
CA ASN A 70 -0.76 -2.97 14.95
C ASN A 70 -1.43 -3.35 13.62
N VAL A 71 -1.43 -4.64 13.28
CA VAL A 71 -2.08 -5.20 12.08
C VAL A 71 -3.55 -4.78 11.94
N TYR A 72 -4.29 -4.65 13.05
CA TYR A 72 -5.69 -4.21 13.02
C TYR A 72 -5.81 -2.73 12.62
N GLN A 73 -4.86 -1.89 13.04
CA GLN A 73 -4.81 -0.48 12.63
C GLN A 73 -4.44 -0.37 11.16
N ALA A 74 -3.40 -1.08 10.72
CA ALA A 74 -3.01 -1.15 9.31
C ALA A 74 -4.21 -1.56 8.44
N ARG A 75 -4.91 -2.63 8.82
CA ARG A 75 -6.10 -3.09 8.12
C ARG A 75 -7.20 -2.04 8.05
N TYR A 76 -7.46 -1.33 9.15
CA TYR A 76 -8.46 -0.27 9.18
C TYR A 76 -8.16 0.83 8.17
N TYR A 77 -6.93 1.37 8.18
CA TYR A 77 -6.53 2.42 7.24
C TYR A 77 -6.49 1.94 5.79
N LEU A 78 -6.01 0.71 5.55
CA LEU A 78 -5.99 0.10 4.21
C LEU A 78 -7.41 -0.09 3.64
N LEU A 79 -8.38 -0.49 4.47
CA LEU A 79 -9.79 -0.56 4.06
C LEU A 79 -10.35 0.82 3.72
N LYS A 80 -10.01 1.85 4.50
CA LYS A 80 -10.42 3.23 4.21
C LYS A 80 -9.83 3.73 2.88
N LEU A 81 -8.54 3.47 2.64
CA LEU A 81 -7.88 3.80 1.36
C LEU A 81 -8.52 3.07 0.17
N MET A 82 -9.01 1.85 0.39
CA MET A 82 -9.74 1.09 -0.63
C MET A 82 -11.10 1.72 -0.93
N GLU A 83 -11.83 2.17 0.10
CA GLU A 83 -13.09 2.92 -0.07
C GLU A 83 -12.88 4.24 -0.81
N GLU A 84 -11.71 4.88 -0.61
CA GLU A 84 -11.27 6.09 -1.34
C GLU A 84 -10.77 5.80 -2.76
N GLY A 85 -10.69 4.53 -3.17
CA GLY A 85 -10.26 4.13 -4.51
C GLY A 85 -8.76 4.32 -4.77
N LEU A 86 -7.94 4.36 -3.71
CA LEU A 86 -6.48 4.52 -3.80
C LEU A 86 -5.74 3.17 -3.85
N VAL A 87 -6.34 2.12 -3.28
CA VAL A 87 -5.74 0.79 -3.24
C VAL A 87 -6.72 -0.29 -3.66
N LEU A 88 -6.20 -1.37 -4.23
CA LEU A 88 -6.90 -2.63 -4.47
C LEU A 88 -6.47 -3.66 -3.44
N LYS A 89 -7.30 -4.69 -3.23
CA LYS A 89 -6.94 -5.83 -2.38
C LYS A 89 -7.43 -7.13 -2.98
N THR A 90 -6.81 -8.23 -2.56
CA THR A 90 -7.31 -9.57 -2.87
C THR A 90 -8.70 -9.83 -2.25
N GLY A 91 -9.42 -10.78 -2.84
CA GLY A 91 -10.62 -11.38 -2.26
C GLY A 91 -10.38 -11.97 -0.87
N VAL A 92 -11.45 -12.07 -0.08
CA VAL A 92 -11.38 -12.64 1.27
C VAL A 92 -11.48 -14.16 1.18
N LYS A 93 -10.42 -14.87 1.58
CA LYS A 93 -10.39 -16.33 1.69
C LYS A 93 -9.85 -16.71 3.07
N LYS A 94 -10.58 -17.56 3.80
CA LYS A 94 -10.19 -18.00 5.15
C LYS A 94 -8.80 -18.62 5.14
N GLY A 95 -7.93 -18.16 6.03
CA GLY A 95 -6.55 -18.65 6.17
C GLY A 95 -5.55 -18.06 5.17
N TYR A 96 -5.96 -17.13 4.30
CA TYR A 96 -5.07 -16.47 3.35
C TYR A 96 -4.91 -14.99 3.70
N PRO A 97 -3.66 -14.46 3.65
CA PRO A 97 -3.43 -13.05 3.91
C PRO A 97 -4.00 -12.17 2.79
N LEU A 98 -4.47 -10.98 3.16
CA LEU A 98 -4.87 -9.94 2.23
C LEU A 98 -3.63 -9.26 1.67
N HIS A 99 -3.52 -9.22 0.35
CA HIS A 99 -2.49 -8.45 -0.34
C HIS A 99 -3.10 -7.17 -0.90
N TRP A 100 -2.31 -6.10 -0.89
CA TRP A 100 -2.74 -4.74 -1.22
C TRP A 100 -1.91 -4.21 -2.37
N TRP A 101 -2.55 -3.50 -3.28
CA TRP A 101 -1.88 -2.87 -4.42
C TRP A 101 -2.23 -1.38 -4.44
N LEU A 102 -1.21 -0.53 -4.50
CA LEU A 102 -1.38 0.90 -4.70
C LEU A 102 -1.68 1.17 -6.18
N ILE A 103 -2.81 1.79 -6.48
CA ILE A 103 -3.20 2.09 -7.85
C ILE A 103 -2.21 3.09 -8.45
N GLY A 104 -1.66 2.78 -9.62
CA GLY A 104 -0.64 3.59 -10.27
C GLY A 104 0.80 3.24 -9.86
N ALA A 105 1.02 2.27 -8.96
CA ALA A 105 2.37 1.89 -8.55
C ALA A 105 3.23 1.38 -9.71
N GLU A 106 2.62 0.85 -10.78
CA GLU A 106 3.30 0.42 -12.01
C GLU A 106 3.95 1.57 -12.79
N LYS A 107 3.52 2.82 -12.55
CA LYS A 107 4.03 4.03 -13.22
C LYS A 107 5.21 4.66 -12.48
N THR A 108 5.59 4.11 -11.31
CA THR A 108 6.63 4.68 -10.44
C THR A 108 8.05 4.23 -10.83
N GLN A 109 8.23 3.66 -12.03
CA GLN A 109 9.51 3.22 -12.59
C GLN A 109 9.97 4.09 -13.76
#